data_AF-A0A959T8Y0-F1
#
_entry.id   AF-A0A959T8Y0-F1
#
_cell.length_a   1.000
_cell.length_b   1.000
_cell.length_c   1.000
_cell.angle_alpha   90.00
_cell.angle_beta   90.00
_cell.angle_gamma   90.00
#
_symmetry.space_group_name_H-M   'P 1'
#
loop_
_entity.id
_entity.type
_entity.pdbx_description
1 polymer ?
#
loop_
_entity_poly.entity_id
_entity_poly.type
_entity_poly.pdbx_seq_one_letter_code
_entity_poly.pdbx_strand_id
1 'polypeptide(L)'
;GQWTLVAGSGTIVNAASPSTSVTGLGIGVNTFRWTINNGPCTPASTQDDVTIVVFDPNSPVANAGPDQQLCSPPFTTTLQGSTPTFPATGTWTLVSGSGTITNP
;
A
#
# COMPACT_ATOMS: atom_id res chain seq x y z
N GLY A 1 6.89 26.63 -6.03
CA GLY A 1 6.73 25.68 -4.91
C GLY A 1 7.98 24.85 -4.79
N GLN A 2 8.00 23.95 -3.81
CA GLN A 2 9.12 23.05 -3.59
C GLN A 2 8.60 21.66 -3.20
N TRP A 3 9.14 20.65 -3.85
CA TRP A 3 8.95 19.25 -3.49
C TRP A 3 9.90 18.86 -2.35
N THR A 4 9.40 18.11 -1.38
CA THR A 4 10.21 17.47 -0.34
C THR A 4 9.80 16.01 -0.18
N LEU A 5 10.76 15.15 0.20
CA LEU A 5 10.46 13.79 0.65
C LEU A 5 10.03 13.87 2.12
N VAL A 6 8.82 13.41 2.41
CA VAL A 6 8.25 13.40 3.78
C VAL A 6 8.55 12.08 4.48
N ALA A 7 8.39 10.97 3.77
CA ALA A 7 8.58 9.62 4.32
C ALA A 7 8.96 8.62 3.23
N GLY A 8 9.64 7.54 3.63
CA GLY A 8 10.10 6.49 2.73
C GLY A 8 11.41 6.86 2.06
N SER A 9 11.47 6.69 0.75
CA SER A 9 12.68 6.82 -0.05
C SER A 9 12.38 7.38 -1.43
N GLY A 10 13.40 7.97 -2.04
CA GLY A 10 13.31 8.53 -3.38
C GLY A 10 14.06 9.84 -3.51
N THR A 11 14.51 10.10 -4.73
CA THR A 11 15.24 11.30 -5.11
C THR A 11 14.40 12.09 -6.09
N ILE A 12 14.03 13.31 -5.70
CA ILE A 12 13.35 14.28 -6.56
C ILE A 12 14.42 14.90 -7.48
N VAL A 13 14.23 14.78 -8.79
CA VAL A 13 15.25 15.26 -9.77
C VAL A 13 15.32 16.79 -9.79
N ASN A 14 14.18 17.46 -9.78
CA ASN A 14 14.10 18.92 -9.65
C ASN A 14 13.00 19.29 -8.65
N ALA A 15 13.39 19.68 -7.44
CA ALA A 15 12.46 20.02 -6.39
C ALA A 15 11.68 21.31 -6.64
N ALA A 16 12.17 22.23 -7.48
CA ALA A 16 11.50 23.49 -7.77
C ALA A 16 10.51 23.39 -8.95
N SER A 17 10.60 22.34 -9.75
CA SER A 17 9.69 22.13 -10.88
C SER A 17 8.34 21.60 -10.39
N PRO A 18 7.21 22.22 -10.78
CA PRO A 18 5.88 21.68 -10.46
C PRO A 18 5.62 20.32 -11.12
N SER A 19 6.37 19.97 -12.16
CA SER A 19 6.39 18.64 -12.77
C SER A 19 7.82 18.10 -12.78
N THR A 20 8.06 17.05 -12.01
CA THR A 20 9.40 16.49 -11.78
C THR A 20 9.33 14.98 -11.72
N SER A 21 10.39 14.31 -12.16
CA SER A 21 10.53 12.87 -11.98
C SER A 21 11.08 12.57 -10.58
N VAL A 22 10.62 11.45 -10.01
CA VAL A 22 11.21 10.84 -8.83
C VAL A 22 11.91 9.54 -9.23
N THR A 23 13.07 9.27 -8.64
CA THR A 23 13.89 8.08 -8.91
C THR A 23 14.29 7.42 -7.58
N GLY A 24 14.81 6.19 -7.62
CA GLY A 24 15.29 5.52 -6.41
C GLY A 24 14.21 5.26 -5.34
N LEU A 25 12.96 5.04 -5.78
CA LEU A 25 11.89 4.66 -4.86
C LEU A 25 12.15 3.26 -4.31
N GLY A 26 12.11 3.13 -2.99
CA GLY A 26 12.17 1.86 -2.28
C GLY A 26 10.80 1.22 -2.14
N ILE A 27 10.80 -0.08 -1.87
CA ILE A 27 9.61 -0.89 -1.60
C ILE A 27 8.88 -0.32 -0.38
N GLY A 28 7.56 -0.27 -0.46
CA GLY A 28 6.68 0.30 0.55
C GLY A 28 6.18 1.69 0.16
N VAL A 29 5.86 2.48 1.18
CA VAL A 29 5.20 3.78 1.03
C VAL A 29 6.23 4.89 0.95
N ASN A 30 6.16 5.71 -0.10
CA ASN A 30 6.99 6.87 -0.31
C ASN A 30 6.10 8.11 -0.45
N THR A 31 6.21 9.06 0.46
CA THR A 31 5.36 10.25 0.50
C THR A 31 6.18 11.49 0.18
N PHE A 32 5.70 12.28 -0.77
CA PHE A 32 6.29 13.54 -1.20
C PHE A 32 5.31 14.67 -0.98
N ARG A 33 5.80 15.85 -0.61
CA ARG A 33 4.99 17.05 -0.37
C ARG A 33 5.35 18.14 -1.35
N TRP A 34 4.37 18.77 -1.96
CA TRP A 34 4.53 20.03 -2.69
C TRP A 34 4.11 21.18 -1.79
N THR A 35 5.02 22.12 -1.55
CA THR A 35 4.75 23.32 -0.76
C THR A 35 4.81 24.56 -1.63
N ILE A 36 3.78 25.40 -1.61
CA ILE A 36 3.73 26.69 -2.30
C ILE A 36 3.78 27.79 -1.25
N ASN A 37 4.75 28.70 -1.37
CA ASN A 37 4.77 29.95 -0.63
C ASN A 37 3.92 30.98 -1.38
N ASN A 38 2.86 31.48 -0.77
CA ASN A 38 1.94 32.48 -1.34
C ASN A 38 2.30 33.91 -0.91
N GLY A 39 3.51 34.12 -0.36
CA GLY A 39 3.99 35.40 0.12
C GLY A 39 3.14 35.93 1.29
N PRO A 40 2.72 37.22 1.25
CA PRO A 40 1.98 37.85 2.33
C PRO A 40 0.49 37.45 2.38
N CYS A 41 -0.01 36.68 1.40
CA CYS A 41 -1.41 36.25 1.35
C CYS A 41 -1.72 35.22 2.45
N THR A 42 -3.01 35.06 2.81
CA THR A 42 -3.45 34.04 3.78
C THR A 42 -4.16 32.90 3.04
N PRO A 43 -3.71 31.63 3.17
CA PRO A 43 -2.55 31.20 3.97
C PRO A 43 -1.21 31.48 3.26
N ALA A 44 -0.21 31.90 4.05
CA ALA A 44 1.13 32.25 3.54
C ALA A 44 1.85 31.07 2.89
N SER A 45 1.41 29.84 3.21
CA SER A 45 1.88 28.62 2.59
C SER A 45 0.70 27.66 2.41
N THR A 46 0.63 27.00 1.26
CA THR A 46 -0.22 25.82 1.04
C THR A 46 0.65 24.61 0.75
N GLN A 47 0.17 23.43 1.09
CA GLN A 47 0.89 22.19 0.85
C GLN A 47 -0.08 21.06 0.50
N ASP A 48 0.41 20.10 -0.28
CA ASP A 48 -0.30 18.88 -0.61
C ASP A 48 0.66 17.69 -0.68
N ASP A 49 0.18 16.51 -0.29
CA ASP A 49 0.98 15.29 -0.19
C ASP A 49 0.55 14.28 -1.27
N VAL A 50 1.52 13.73 -1.98
CA VAL A 50 1.34 12.58 -2.86
C VAL A 50 2.02 11.36 -2.26
N THR A 51 1.31 10.25 -2.24
CA THR A 51 1.83 8.97 -1.76
C THR A 51 1.97 7.99 -2.92
N ILE A 52 3.17 7.43 -3.06
CA ILE A 52 3.53 6.43 -4.05
C ILE A 52 3.85 5.13 -3.32
N VAL A 53 3.12 4.07 -3.63
CA VAL A 53 3.31 2.75 -3.02
C VAL A 53 4.01 1.84 -4.03
N VAL A 54 5.22 1.40 -3.69
CA VAL A 54 6.01 0.46 -4.51
C VAL A 54 5.85 -0.93 -3.94
N PHE A 55 5.28 -1.83 -4.73
CA PHE A 55 5.06 -3.22 -4.32
C PHE A 55 6.33 -4.05 -4.47
N ASP A 56 6.52 -5.01 -3.55
CA ASP A 56 7.64 -5.95 -3.61
C ASP A 56 7.37 -7.01 -4.69
N PRO A 57 8.20 -7.10 -5.75
CA PRO A 57 8.05 -8.15 -6.77
C PRO A 57 8.34 -9.56 -6.22
N ASN A 58 8.94 -9.68 -5.04
CA ASN A 58 9.21 -10.95 -4.37
C ASN A 58 8.09 -11.37 -3.40
N SER A 59 6.97 -10.65 -3.35
CA SER A 59 5.78 -11.11 -2.63
C SER A 59 5.37 -12.50 -3.16
N PRO A 60 5.02 -13.46 -2.29
CA PRO A 60 4.70 -14.82 -2.72
C PRO A 60 3.45 -14.85 -3.62
N VAL A 61 3.40 -15.84 -4.50
CA VAL A 61 2.22 -16.13 -5.31
C VAL A 61 1.07 -16.54 -4.40
N ALA A 62 -0.14 -16.06 -4.71
CA ALA A 62 -1.36 -16.42 -3.98
C ALA A 62 -1.55 -17.95 -3.94
N ASN A 63 -1.53 -18.52 -2.74
CA ASN A 63 -1.73 -19.94 -2.50
C ASN A 63 -2.68 -20.11 -1.30
N ALA A 64 -3.82 -20.78 -1.50
CA ALA A 64 -4.85 -20.98 -0.48
C ALA A 64 -4.62 -22.19 0.44
N GLY A 65 -3.55 -22.96 0.17
CA GLY A 65 -3.32 -24.26 0.76
C GLY A 65 -4.15 -25.37 0.09
N PRO A 66 -4.02 -26.62 0.57
CA PRO A 66 -4.81 -27.75 0.08
C PRO A 66 -6.29 -27.66 0.46
N ASP A 67 -7.14 -28.35 -0.30
CA ASP A 67 -8.56 -28.50 0.00
C ASP A 67 -8.78 -29.22 1.34
N GLN A 68 -9.83 -28.82 2.06
CA GLN A 68 -10.16 -29.34 3.39
C GLN A 68 -11.51 -30.04 3.39
N GLN A 69 -11.63 -31.14 4.16
CA GLN A 69 -12.85 -31.93 4.32
C GLN A 69 -13.15 -32.12 5.80
N LEU A 70 -14.38 -31.84 6.22
CA LEU A 70 -14.82 -31.96 7.62
C LEU A 70 -16.03 -32.90 7.69
N CYS A 71 -15.96 -33.93 8.55
CA CYS A 71 -17.02 -34.94 8.70
C CYS A 71 -17.64 -34.97 10.11
N SER A 72 -17.27 -34.05 11.00
CA SER A 72 -17.82 -33.95 12.34
C SER A 72 -17.86 -32.51 12.84
N PRO A 73 -18.86 -32.14 13.69
CA PRO A 73 -18.94 -30.82 14.32
C PRO A 73 -17.65 -30.48 15.10
N PRO A 74 -17.28 -29.19 15.23
CA PRO A 74 -18.09 -28.00 14.98
C PRO A 74 -18.09 -27.44 13.54
N PHE A 75 -17.54 -28.14 12.54
CA PHE A 75 -17.43 -27.68 11.14
C PHE A 75 -16.72 -26.31 10.99
N THR A 76 -15.69 -26.06 11.80
CA THR A 76 -14.84 -24.88 11.72
C THR A 76 -13.43 -25.27 11.31
N THR A 77 -12.74 -24.38 10.61
CA THR A 77 -11.37 -24.60 10.17
C THR A 77 -10.63 -23.29 9.94
N THR A 78 -9.32 -23.38 9.72
CA THR A 78 -8.44 -22.26 9.40
C THR A 78 -7.98 -22.38 7.94
N LEU A 79 -8.15 -21.30 7.19
CA LEU A 79 -7.63 -21.17 5.83
C LEU A 79 -6.16 -20.74 5.87
N GLN A 80 -5.33 -21.30 4.98
CA GLN A 80 -3.87 -21.12 5.01
C GLN A 80 -3.36 -20.44 3.74
N GLY A 81 -3.53 -19.12 3.72
CA GLY A 81 -3.13 -18.28 2.60
C GLY A 81 -1.64 -17.96 2.66
N SER A 82 -0.98 -17.86 1.52
CA SER A 82 0.37 -17.28 1.42
C SER A 82 0.39 -15.88 2.05
N THR A 83 1.29 -15.64 3.01
CA THR A 83 1.41 -14.34 3.67
C THR A 83 1.95 -13.28 2.69
N PRO A 84 1.21 -12.22 2.38
CA PRO A 84 1.69 -11.17 1.49
C PRO A 84 2.82 -10.37 2.13
N THR A 85 3.80 -9.94 1.32
CA THR A 85 4.84 -9.02 1.78
C THR A 85 4.33 -7.59 1.63
N PHE A 86 4.41 -6.79 2.70
CA PHE A 86 4.03 -5.37 2.64
C PHE A 86 4.73 -4.67 1.45
N PRO A 87 4.04 -3.85 0.65
CA PRO A 87 2.68 -3.31 0.85
C PRO A 87 1.54 -4.15 0.26
N ALA A 88 1.81 -5.36 -0.24
CA ALA A 88 0.75 -6.26 -0.68
C ALA A 88 -0.16 -6.65 0.48
N THR A 89 -1.43 -6.89 0.17
CA THR A 89 -2.44 -7.40 1.09
C THR A 89 -3.10 -8.63 0.48
N GLY A 90 -3.73 -9.44 1.33
CA GLY A 90 -4.50 -10.61 0.92
C GLY A 90 -5.82 -10.62 1.69
N THR A 91 -6.88 -11.06 1.03
CA THR A 91 -8.21 -11.19 1.63
C THR A 91 -8.82 -12.53 1.28
N TRP A 92 -9.64 -13.05 2.19
CA TRP A 92 -10.47 -14.21 1.97
C TRP A 92 -11.88 -13.76 1.59
N THR A 93 -12.41 -14.36 0.53
CA THR A 93 -13.79 -14.15 0.10
C THR A 93 -14.49 -15.48 -0.08
N LEU A 94 -15.76 -15.55 0.33
CA LEU A 94 -16.60 -16.71 0.08
C LEU A 94 -17.11 -16.61 -1.36
N VAL A 95 -16.59 -17.48 -2.24
CA VAL A 95 -17.00 -17.51 -3.65
C VAL A 95 -18.35 -18.21 -3.82
N SER A 96 -18.62 -19.27 -3.04
CA SER A 96 -19.84 -20.08 -3.16
C SER A 96 -20.12 -20.88 -1.87
N GLY A 97 -21.37 -21.32 -1.71
CA GLY A 97 -21.80 -22.17 -0.58
C GLY A 97 -22.26 -21.35 0.63
N SER A 98 -22.04 -21.89 1.83
CA SER A 98 -22.34 -21.21 3.09
C SER A 98 -21.13 -21.29 4.02
N GLY A 99 -20.98 -20.25 4.84
CA GLY A 99 -19.86 -20.12 5.76
C GLY A 99 -19.63 -18.65 6.10
N THR A 100 -19.03 -18.40 7.25
CA THR A 100 -18.65 -17.05 7.68
C THR A 100 -17.15 -16.99 7.84
N ILE A 101 -16.51 -16.08 7.11
CA ILE A 101 -15.09 -15.78 7.29
C ILE A 101 -15.01 -14.76 8.43
N THR A 102 -14.42 -15.17 9.56
CA THR A 102 -14.36 -14.35 10.78
C THR A 102 -13.26 -13.29 10.74
N ASN A 103 -12.29 -13.42 9.84
CA ASN A 103 -11.23 -12.45 9.56
C ASN A 103 -10.91 -12.43 8.05
N PRO A 104 -11.72 -11.72 7.25
CA PRO A 104 -11.61 -11.70 5.79
C PRO A 104 -10.43 -10.87 5.29
#